data_AF-A0A8H5CH30-F1
#
_entry.id   AF-A0A8H5CH30-F1
#
_cell.length_a   1.000
_cell.length_b   1.000
_cell.length_c   1.000
_cell.angle_alpha   90.00
_cell.angle_beta   90.00
_cell.angle_gamma   90.00
#
_symmetry.space_group_name_H-M   'P 1'
#
loop_
_entity.id
_entity.type
_entity.pdbx_description
1 polymer ?
#
loop_
_entity_poly.entity_id
_entity_poly.type
_entity_poly.pdbx_seq_one_letter_code
_entity_poly.pdbx_strand_id
1 'polypeptide(L)'
;MSPSYRPYYGGADPFNADVTRLINSDELQSVVRPAGQKIQKRPWTQKKNPLVNKAVLFRLNPYAKTLRRQEILKQERLIDKTKAAKKADKQPTSAGKVFLETLFSA
;
A
#
# COMPACT_ATOMS: atom_id res chain seq x y z
N MET A 1 -66.56 -48.42 7.21
CA MET A 1 -65.67 -47.29 6.85
C MET A 1 -64.60 -47.19 7.93
N SER A 2 -63.45 -47.84 7.75
CA SER A 2 -62.34 -47.80 8.73
C SER A 2 -61.05 -47.50 7.98
N PRO A 3 -60.49 -46.29 8.09
CA PRO A 3 -59.25 -45.94 7.40
C PRO A 3 -58.07 -46.68 8.03
N SER A 4 -57.40 -47.54 7.27
CA SER A 4 -56.14 -48.18 7.65
C SER A 4 -55.00 -47.16 7.58
N TYR A 5 -54.61 -46.66 8.76
CA TYR A 5 -53.50 -45.73 8.91
C TYR A 5 -52.18 -46.47 8.63
N ARG A 6 -51.60 -46.29 7.43
CA ARG A 6 -50.21 -46.68 7.16
C ARG A 6 -49.29 -45.54 7.60
N PRO A 7 -48.44 -45.72 8.63
CA PRO A 7 -47.44 -44.72 8.95
C PRO A 7 -46.38 -44.72 7.85
N TYR A 8 -46.23 -43.59 7.16
CA TYR A 8 -45.07 -43.33 6.32
C TYR A 8 -43.86 -43.14 7.22
N TYR A 9 -43.09 -44.20 7.45
CA TYR A 9 -41.71 -44.04 7.91
C TYR A 9 -40.91 -43.49 6.72
N GLY A 10 -40.57 -42.20 6.79
CA GLY A 10 -39.57 -41.60 5.91
C GLY A 10 -38.25 -42.35 6.11
N GLY A 11 -37.90 -43.20 5.15
CA GLY A 11 -36.66 -43.95 5.14
C GLY A 11 -35.47 -43.00 5.02
N ALA A 12 -34.81 -42.73 6.14
CA ALA A 12 -33.42 -42.33 6.10
C ALA A 12 -32.60 -43.61 5.94
N ASP A 13 -32.14 -43.89 4.72
CA ASP A 13 -31.24 -45.01 4.44
C ASP A 13 -29.91 -44.77 5.19
N PRO A 14 -29.58 -45.55 6.24
CA PRO A 14 -28.51 -45.24 7.17
C PRO A 14 -27.13 -45.72 6.69
N PHE A 15 -27.05 -46.22 5.45
CA PHE A 15 -25.88 -46.99 5.00
C PHE A 15 -24.59 -46.19 5.04
N ASN A 16 -24.66 -44.86 4.95
CA ASN A 16 -23.53 -43.96 5.05
C ASN A 16 -23.83 -42.78 5.99
N ALA A 17 -24.41 -43.05 7.16
CA ALA A 17 -24.74 -41.99 8.12
C ALA A 17 -23.49 -41.30 8.73
N ASP A 18 -22.31 -41.94 8.65
CA ASP A 18 -21.05 -41.37 9.17
C ASP A 18 -20.26 -40.65 8.07
N VAL A 19 -20.66 -39.41 7.81
CA VAL A 19 -20.01 -38.50 6.86
C VAL A 19 -18.56 -38.19 7.27
N THR A 20 -18.25 -38.22 8.57
CA THR A 20 -16.90 -37.87 9.06
C THR A 20 -15.87 -38.94 8.72
N ARG A 21 -16.23 -40.21 8.84
CA ARG A 21 -15.36 -41.32 8.42
C ARG A 21 -15.10 -41.31 6.92
N LEU A 22 -16.13 -41.04 6.13
CA LEU A 22 -15.99 -40.94 4.68
C LEU A 22 -15.04 -39.80 4.31
N ILE A 23 -15.27 -38.59 4.82
CA ILE A 23 -14.41 -37.42 4.51
C ILE A 23 -12.95 -37.66 4.89
N ASN A 24 -12.69 -38.34 6.01
CA ASN A 24 -11.33 -38.59 6.50
C ASN A 24 -10.69 -39.88 5.94
N SER A 25 -11.35 -40.58 5.02
CA SER A 25 -10.81 -41.78 4.38
C SER A 25 -9.69 -41.46 3.39
N ASP A 26 -8.74 -42.38 3.24
CA ASP A 26 -7.56 -42.22 2.38
C ASP A 26 -7.92 -42.07 0.90
N GLU A 27 -8.94 -42.78 0.44
CA GLU A 27 -9.43 -42.72 -0.94
C GLU A 27 -9.86 -41.29 -1.31
N LEU A 28 -10.60 -40.62 -0.41
CA LEU A 28 -11.04 -39.25 -0.64
C LEU A 28 -9.92 -38.23 -0.40
N GLN A 29 -9.15 -38.36 0.67
CA GLN A 29 -8.06 -37.43 0.97
C GLN A 29 -6.91 -37.49 -0.06
N SER A 30 -6.72 -38.61 -0.76
CA SER A 30 -5.74 -38.72 -1.85
C SER A 30 -6.09 -37.88 -3.09
N VAL A 31 -7.38 -37.63 -3.33
CA VAL A 31 -7.88 -36.86 -4.48
C VAL A 31 -8.13 -35.40 -4.12
N VAL A 32 -8.46 -35.12 -2.85
CA VAL A 32 -8.76 -33.77 -2.36
C VAL A 32 -7.52 -32.88 -2.40
N ARG A 33 -7.68 -31.65 -2.93
CA ARG A 33 -6.63 -30.64 -2.91
C ARG A 33 -6.38 -30.18 -1.47
N PRO A 34 -5.13 -29.88 -1.08
CA PRO A 34 -4.84 -29.36 0.25
C PRO A 34 -5.66 -28.08 0.51
N ALA A 35 -6.04 -27.90 1.77
CA ALA A 35 -6.80 -26.74 2.19
C ALA A 35 -6.06 -25.44 1.80
N GLY A 36 -6.81 -24.49 1.24
CA GLY A 36 -6.27 -23.18 0.89
C GLY A 36 -5.86 -22.36 2.13
N GLN A 37 -5.34 -21.16 1.88
CA GLN A 37 -4.97 -20.24 2.95
C GLN A 37 -6.17 -19.93 3.87
N LYS A 38 -5.97 -20.10 5.18
CA LYS A 38 -7.00 -19.84 6.21
C LYS A 38 -7.54 -18.41 6.15
N ILE A 39 -6.71 -17.46 5.71
CA ILE A 39 -7.06 -16.06 5.54
C ILE A 39 -7.13 -15.74 4.05
N GLN A 40 -8.35 -15.51 3.55
CA GLN A 40 -8.56 -15.04 2.19
C GLN A 40 -8.53 -13.51 2.14
N LYS A 41 -7.81 -12.96 1.16
CA LYS A 41 -7.78 -11.51 0.93
C LYS A 41 -9.18 -11.06 0.51
N ARG A 42 -9.69 -9.97 1.11
CA ARG A 42 -11.00 -9.41 0.75
C ARG A 42 -11.03 -9.06 -0.76
N PRO A 43 -12.01 -9.58 -1.52
CA PRO A 43 -12.03 -9.44 -2.98
C PRO A 43 -12.15 -7.98 -3.44
N TRP A 44 -12.91 -7.17 -2.69
CA TRP A 44 -13.17 -5.75 -2.99
C TRP A 44 -12.42 -4.79 -2.06
N THR A 45 -11.09 -4.90 -2.01
CA THR A 45 -10.27 -3.92 -1.28
C THR A 45 -10.15 -2.61 -2.07
N GLN A 46 -10.17 -1.47 -1.37
CA GLN A 46 -9.98 -0.14 -1.96
C GLN A 46 -8.66 -0.08 -2.75
N LYS A 47 -8.74 0.31 -4.03
CA LYS A 47 -7.57 0.53 -4.88
C LYS A 47 -6.94 1.88 -4.52
N LYS A 48 -5.70 1.87 -4.06
CA LYS A 48 -4.96 3.09 -3.70
C LYS A 48 -4.30 3.68 -4.94
N ASN A 49 -4.45 4.99 -5.15
CA ASN A 49 -3.81 5.71 -6.25
C ASN A 49 -2.29 5.80 -6.04
N PRO A 50 -1.44 5.26 -6.93
CA PRO A 50 0.02 5.30 -6.79
C PRO A 50 0.62 6.70 -6.93
N LEU A 51 -0.02 7.63 -7.63
CA LEU A 51 0.51 9.00 -7.77
C LEU A 51 0.47 9.76 -6.44
N VAL A 52 -0.53 9.43 -5.60
CA VAL A 52 -0.73 10.01 -4.27
C VAL A 52 -0.05 9.15 -3.19
N ASN A 53 -0.19 7.83 -3.26
CA ASN A 53 0.36 6.90 -2.28
C ASN A 53 1.76 6.40 -2.67
N LYS A 54 2.78 6.97 -2.03
CA LYS A 54 4.19 6.64 -2.29
C LYS A 54 4.54 5.16 -2.06
N ALA A 55 3.94 4.50 -1.07
CA ALA A 55 4.24 3.09 -0.80
C ALA A 55 3.79 2.18 -1.96
N VAL A 56 2.62 2.48 -2.53
CA VAL A 56 2.12 1.78 -3.72
C VAL A 56 2.94 2.15 -4.95
N LEU A 57 3.31 3.44 -5.09
CA LEU A 57 4.20 3.88 -6.17
C LEU A 57 5.52 3.13 -6.16
N PHE A 58 6.18 3.00 -5.00
CA PHE A 58 7.48 2.35 -4.89
C PHE A 58 7.40 0.84 -5.10
N ARG A 59 6.26 0.22 -4.74
CA ARG A 59 6.01 -1.18 -5.06
C ARG A 59 5.83 -1.40 -6.57
N LEU A 60 5.20 -0.46 -7.25
CA LEU A 60 4.95 -0.52 -8.70
C LEU A 60 6.21 -0.14 -9.51
N ASN A 61 6.89 0.94 -9.12
CA ASN A 61 8.08 1.48 -9.77
C ASN A 61 9.18 1.73 -8.71
N PRO A 62 10.18 0.84 -8.59
CA PRO A 62 11.25 0.99 -7.60
C PRO A 62 12.15 2.21 -7.88
N TYR A 63 12.32 2.58 -9.16
CA TYR A 63 13.15 3.73 -9.57
C TYR A 63 12.53 5.08 -9.16
N ALA A 64 11.22 5.14 -8.94
CA ALA A 64 10.57 6.35 -8.42
C ALA A 64 11.13 6.78 -7.04
N LYS A 65 11.66 5.84 -6.25
CA LYS A 65 12.29 6.13 -4.96
C LYS A 65 13.60 6.88 -5.11
N THR A 66 14.45 6.46 -6.05
CA THR A 66 15.76 7.10 -6.29
C THR A 66 15.60 8.47 -6.91
N LEU A 67 14.73 8.59 -7.92
CA LEU A 67 14.42 9.88 -8.56
C LEU A 67 13.94 10.93 -7.56
N ARG A 68 12.95 10.59 -6.72
CA ARG A 68 12.47 11.53 -5.69
C ARG A 68 13.55 11.93 -4.71
N ARG A 69 14.42 10.99 -4.30
CA ARG A 69 15.53 11.31 -3.39
C ARG A 69 16.51 12.29 -4.04
N GLN A 70 16.86 12.06 -5.30
CA GLN A 70 17.73 12.96 -6.05
C GLN A 70 17.13 14.36 -6.20
N GLU A 71 15.82 14.43 -6.44
CA GLU A 71 15.11 15.71 -6.58
C GLU A 71 15.10 16.51 -5.28
N ILE A 72 14.86 15.86 -4.14
CA ILE A 72 14.93 16.50 -2.81
C ILE A 72 16.34 17.06 -2.56
N LEU A 73 17.38 16.25 -2.80
CA LEU A 73 18.77 16.69 -2.64
C LEU A 73 19.13 17.87 -3.56
N LYS A 74 18.60 17.87 -4.79
CA LYS A 74 18.77 18.98 -5.73
C LYS A 74 18.09 20.25 -5.22
N GLN A 75 16.86 20.14 -4.71
CA GLN A 75 16.12 21.26 -4.13
C GLN A 75 16.83 21.85 -2.92
N GLU A 76 17.31 21.00 -1.99
CA GLU A 76 18.10 21.43 -0.82
C GLU A 76 19.33 22.26 -1.24
N ARG A 77 20.09 21.75 -2.22
CA ARG A 77 21.26 22.47 -2.77
C ARG A 77 20.90 23.82 -3.38
N LEU A 78 19.76 23.93 -4.07
CA LEU A 78 19.31 25.20 -4.64
C LEU A 78 18.89 26.19 -3.55
N ILE A 79 18.21 25.71 -2.50
CA ILE A 79 17.82 26.52 -1.35
C ILE A 79 19.08 27.05 -0.64
N ASP A 80 20.11 26.23 -0.46
CA ASP A 80 21.35 26.66 0.19
C ASP A 80 22.12 27.68 -0.66
N LYS A 81 22.19 27.47 -1.98
CA LYS A 81 22.79 28.44 -2.89
C LYS A 81 22.07 29.78 -2.88
N THR A 82 20.74 29.77 -2.92
CA THR A 82 19.94 31.01 -2.88
C THR A 82 20.06 31.72 -1.53
N LYS A 83 20.14 30.98 -0.42
CA LYS A 83 20.45 31.54 0.91
C LYS A 83 21.85 32.15 0.96
N ALA A 84 22.86 31.49 0.38
CA ALA A 84 24.22 32.00 0.32
C ALA A 84 24.33 33.27 -0.54
N ALA A 85 23.69 33.30 -1.71
CA ALA A 85 23.61 34.49 -2.56
C ALA A 85 22.94 35.66 -1.85
N LYS A 86 21.76 35.44 -1.23
CA LYS A 86 21.08 36.48 -0.43
C LYS A 86 21.90 36.98 0.76
N LYS A 87 22.78 36.15 1.33
CA LYS A 87 23.70 36.59 2.39
C LYS A 87 24.84 37.44 1.83
N ALA A 88 25.36 37.11 0.64
CA ALA A 88 26.38 37.89 -0.04
C ALA A 88 25.84 39.26 -0.49
N ASP A 89 24.62 39.32 -1.05
CA ASP A 89 23.99 40.57 -1.51
C ASP A 89 23.64 41.53 -0.35
N LYS A 90 23.39 41.00 0.85
CA LYS A 90 23.10 41.79 2.05
C LYS A 90 24.35 42.37 2.72
N GLN A 91 25.55 41.92 2.35
CA GLN A 91 26.78 42.52 2.87
C GLN A 91 27.04 43.80 2.07
N PRO A 92 26.94 44.99 2.69
CA PRO A 92 27.25 46.23 1.98
C PRO A 92 28.72 46.21 1.60
N THR A 93 29.01 46.30 0.31
CA THR A 93 30.38 46.42 -0.18
C THR A 93 30.99 47.71 0.40
N SER A 94 32.24 47.62 0.88
CA SER A 94 32.95 48.77 1.46
C SER A 94 32.99 49.96 0.48
N ALA A 95 33.13 49.67 -0.81
CA ALA A 95 33.06 50.67 -1.88
C ALA A 95 31.70 51.39 -1.97
N GLY A 96 30.58 50.68 -1.72
CA GLY A 96 29.25 51.28 -1.77
C GLY A 96 28.97 52.24 -0.61
N LYS A 97 29.48 51.95 0.59
CA LYS A 97 29.34 52.85 1.75
C LYS A 97 30.06 54.17 1.54
N VAL A 98 31.33 54.10 1.14
CA VAL A 98 32.16 55.29 0.88
C VAL A 98 31.57 56.13 -0.26
N PHE A 99 31.06 55.50 -1.32
CA PHE A 99 30.41 56.20 -2.42
C PHE A 99 29.15 56.96 -1.98
N LEU A 100 28.29 56.34 -1.16
CA LEU A 100 27.07 56.99 -0.66
C LEU A 100 27.39 58.16 0.28
N GLU A 101 28.38 58.01 1.16
CA GLU A 101 28.84 59.10 2.03
C GLU A 101 29.35 60.30 1.24
N THR A 102 30.09 60.05 0.14
CA THR A 102 30.60 61.11 -0.73
C THR A 102 29.46 61.82 -1.50
N LEU A 103 28.43 61.08 -1.92
CA LEU A 103 27.31 61.63 -2.70
C LEU A 103 26.38 62.51 -1.86
N PHE A 104 26.07 62.11 -0.62
CA PHE A 104 25.21 62.90 0.28
C PHE A 104 25.93 64.04 1.01
N SER A 105 27.26 64.13 0.87
CA SER A 105 28.09 65.20 1.40
C SER A 105 28.19 66.43 0.49
N ALA A 106 27.79 66.31 -0.78
CA ALA A 106 27.81 67.39 -1.78
C ALA A 106 26.46 68.10 -1.86
#